data_AF-A0AAD5KQ49-F1
#
_entry.id   AF-A0AAD5KQ49-F1
#
_cell.length_a   1.000
_cell.length_b   1.000
_cell.length_c   1.000
_cell.angle_alpha   90.00
_cell.angle_beta   90.00
_cell.angle_gamma   90.00
#
_symmetry.space_group_name_H-M   'P 1'
#
loop_
_entity.id
_entity.type
_entity.pdbx_description
1 polymer ?
#
loop_
_entity_poly.entity_id
_entity_poly.type
_entity_poly.pdbx_seq_one_letter_code
_entity_poly.pdbx_strand_id
1 'polypeptide(L)'
;MARSLRSQGKKRFRAIKRENVFKPVEDARLARLAEAQAKAAEKPKVGDHMEEEKLENDSMMDTTDETKKISTSGARNNKVARKLAKKKAKKAHKPKSTKNLF
;
A
#
# COMPACT_ATOMS: atom_id res chain seq x y z
N MET A 1 -5.97 46.57 10.34
CA MET A 1 -6.31 45.29 9.66
C MET A 1 -5.51 44.15 10.26
N ALA A 2 -6.15 43.01 10.56
CA ALA A 2 -5.44 41.81 10.99
C ALA A 2 -4.59 41.22 9.86
N ARG A 3 -3.51 40.52 10.21
CA ARG A 3 -2.64 39.85 9.22
C ARG A 3 -3.34 38.63 8.60
N SER A 4 -3.28 38.52 7.27
CA SER A 4 -3.76 37.35 6.53
C SER A 4 -3.11 36.05 7.01
N LEU A 5 -3.86 34.94 6.92
CA LEU A 5 -3.36 33.59 7.21
C LEU A 5 -2.12 33.25 6.39
N ARG A 6 -2.06 33.71 5.14
CA ARG A 6 -0.95 33.42 4.22
C ARG A 6 0.23 34.40 4.37
N SER A 7 0.15 35.36 5.29
CA SER A 7 1.23 36.32 5.53
C SER A 7 2.51 35.62 5.99
N GLN A 8 3.66 36.12 5.51
CA GLN A 8 4.95 35.47 5.74
C GLN A 8 5.34 35.44 7.23
N GLY A 9 5.04 36.51 7.98
CA GLY A 9 5.28 36.54 9.43
C GLY A 9 4.53 35.44 10.18
N LYS A 10 3.25 35.20 9.84
CA LYS A 10 2.46 34.12 10.47
C LYS A 10 2.90 32.73 10.01
N LYS A 11 3.40 32.58 8.78
CA LYS A 11 3.98 31.31 8.29
C LYS A 11 5.28 30.97 9.03
N ARG A 12 6.23 31.91 9.11
CA ARG A 12 7.51 31.74 9.82
C ARG A 12 7.29 31.40 11.29
N PHE A 13 6.41 32.13 11.98
CA PHE A 13 6.09 31.84 13.38
C PHE A 13 5.51 30.43 13.59
N ARG A 14 4.68 29.95 12.66
CA ARG A 14 4.17 28.57 12.71
C ARG A 14 5.26 27.53 12.45
N ALA A 15 6.22 27.80 11.57
CA ALA A 15 7.36 26.90 11.35
C ALA A 15 8.18 26.73 12.63
N ILE A 16 8.53 27.85 13.29
CA ILE A 16 9.26 27.86 14.57
C ILE A 16 8.52 27.03 15.63
N LYS A 17 7.20 27.21 15.75
CA LYS A 17 6.40 26.41 16.70
C LYS A 17 6.40 24.91 16.37
N ARG A 18 6.32 24.57 15.08
CA ARG A 18 6.36 23.16 14.65
C ARG A 18 7.68 22.51 15.04
N GLU A 19 8.80 23.19 14.80
CA GLU A 19 10.12 22.65 15.10
C GLU A 19 10.39 22.55 16.60
N ASN A 20 10.08 23.60 17.36
CA ASN A 20 10.53 23.70 18.75
C ASN A 20 9.54 23.11 19.76
N VAL A 21 8.24 23.12 19.45
CA VAL A 21 7.20 22.74 20.41
C VAL A 21 6.51 21.44 20.02
N PHE A 22 6.06 21.34 18.76
CA PHE A 22 5.21 20.21 18.35
C PHE A 22 6.00 18.98 17.93
N LYS A 23 7.03 19.16 17.10
CA LYS A 23 7.87 18.07 16.60
C LYS A 23 8.48 17.18 17.70
N PRO A 24 9.13 17.71 18.76
CA PRO A 24 9.71 16.83 19.78
C PRO A 24 8.66 15.99 20.52
N VAL A 25 7.44 16.51 20.69
CA VAL A 25 6.34 15.77 21.32
C VAL A 25 5.81 14.68 20.39
N GLU A 26 5.68 14.98 19.10
CA GLU A 26 5.28 14.03 18.07
C GLU A 26 6.30 12.90 17.91
N ASP A 27 7.60 13.24 17.87
CA ASP A 27 8.70 12.29 17.76
C ASP A 27 8.74 11.33 18.97
N ALA A 28 8.57 11.86 20.19
CA ALA A 28 8.48 11.04 21.40
C ALA A 28 7.27 10.10 21.39
N ARG A 29 6.13 10.55 20.84
CA ARG A 29 4.94 9.69 20.69
C ARG A 29 5.19 8.57 19.68
N LEU A 30 5.83 8.86 18.57
CA LEU A 30 6.18 7.87 17.55
C LEU A 30 7.16 6.83 18.10
N ALA A 31 8.16 7.25 18.88
CA ALA A 31 9.09 6.33 19.54
C ALA A 31 8.37 5.34 20.47
N ARG A 32 7.45 5.82 21.32
CA ARG A 32 6.65 4.95 22.20
C ARG A 32 5.79 3.95 21.43
N LEU A 33 5.20 4.39 20.32
CA LEU A 33 4.40 3.50 19.47
C LEU A 33 5.26 2.44 18.78
N ALA A 34 6.45 2.82 18.31
CA ALA A 34 7.41 1.89 17.72
C ALA A 34 7.87 0.84 18.76
N GLU A 35 8.18 1.24 19.99
CA GLU A 35 8.50 0.32 21.07
C GLU A 35 7.34 -0.62 21.41
N ALA A 36 6.12 -0.10 21.47
CA ALA A 36 4.93 -0.92 21.72
C ALA A 36 4.71 -1.94 20.60
N GLN A 37 4.94 -1.56 19.34
CA GLN A 37 4.87 -2.45 18.19
C GLN A 37 5.98 -3.51 18.21
N ALA A 38 7.22 -3.15 18.54
CA ALA A 38 8.33 -4.09 18.69
C ALA A 38 8.03 -5.12 19.79
N LYS A 39 7.58 -4.66 20.97
CA LYS A 39 7.16 -5.55 22.06
C LYS A 39 5.97 -6.45 21.69
N ALA A 40 5.06 -5.96 20.85
CA ALA A 40 3.94 -6.77 20.37
C ALA A 40 4.37 -7.82 19.34
N ALA A 41 5.42 -7.53 18.55
CA ALA A 41 6.00 -8.49 17.62
C ALA A 41 6.83 -9.58 18.31
N GLU A 42 7.48 -9.25 19.43
CA GLU A 42 8.20 -10.22 20.27
C GLU A 42 7.27 -11.16 21.04
N LYS A 43 6.07 -10.68 21.41
CA LYS A 43 5.06 -11.56 21.99
C LYS A 43 4.61 -12.55 20.92
N PRO A 44 4.55 -13.87 21.23
CA PRO A 44 3.97 -14.82 20.30
C PRO A 44 2.56 -14.34 19.95
N LYS A 45 2.24 -14.30 18.65
CA LYS A 45 0.86 -14.06 18.20
C LYS A 45 -0.03 -15.00 19.01
N VAL A 46 -0.95 -14.43 19.77
CA VAL A 46 -1.91 -15.17 20.61
C VAL A 46 -2.91 -16.00 19.77
N GLY A 47 -2.59 -16.29 18.51
CA GLY A 47 -3.35 -17.11 17.58
C GLY A 47 -2.53 -18.10 16.76
N ASP A 48 -1.19 -18.16 16.91
CA ASP A 48 -0.38 -19.26 16.32
C ASP A 48 -0.23 -20.47 17.28
N HIS A 49 -0.71 -20.34 18.53
CA HIS A 49 -0.75 -21.42 19.53
C HIS A 49 -2.14 -21.61 20.18
N MET A 50 -3.23 -21.16 19.54
CA MET A 50 -4.57 -21.62 19.95
C MET A 50 -4.76 -23.06 19.47
N GLU A 51 -4.39 -23.99 20.36
CA GLU A 51 -5.01 -25.30 20.58
C GLU A 51 -5.20 -26.23 19.36
N GLU A 52 -4.25 -27.14 19.18
CA GLU A 52 -4.50 -28.50 18.67
C GLU A 52 -5.19 -29.38 19.75
N GLU A 53 -6.19 -28.86 20.47
CA GLU A 53 -6.95 -29.62 21.49
C GLU A 53 -8.47 -29.56 21.27
N LYS A 54 -8.92 -29.47 20.02
CA LYS A 54 -10.36 -29.58 19.67
C LYS A 54 -10.61 -30.38 18.39
N LEU A 55 -10.21 -31.65 18.36
CA LEU A 55 -10.54 -32.54 17.23
C LEU A 55 -10.94 -33.96 17.66
N GLU A 56 -11.78 -34.11 18.68
CA GLU A 56 -12.44 -35.41 18.92
C GLU A 56 -13.94 -35.38 19.21
N ASN A 57 -14.61 -34.23 19.17
CA ASN A 57 -16.06 -34.21 19.40
C ASN A 57 -16.80 -33.12 18.62
N ASP A 58 -16.72 -33.18 17.30
CA ASP A 58 -17.81 -32.65 16.46
C ASP A 58 -17.86 -33.41 15.13
N SER A 59 -18.56 -34.53 15.19
CA SER A 59 -19.03 -35.26 14.03
C SER A 59 -20.08 -34.41 13.29
N MET A 60 -20.05 -34.46 11.95
CA MET A 60 -21.15 -34.08 11.03
C MET A 60 -21.29 -32.61 10.58
N MET A 61 -20.35 -32.09 9.80
CA MET A 61 -20.73 -31.20 8.68
C MET A 61 -19.63 -31.12 7.59
N ASP A 62 -19.60 -32.15 6.75
CA ASP A 62 -18.96 -32.06 5.43
C ASP A 62 -20.06 -31.80 4.39
N THR A 63 -20.16 -30.57 3.92
CA THR A 63 -20.68 -30.25 2.58
C THR A 63 -19.91 -29.05 2.03
N THR A 64 -18.82 -29.37 1.32
CA THR A 64 -18.47 -28.79 0.02
C THR A 64 -19.18 -27.48 -0.36
N ASP A 65 -18.57 -26.35 -0.03
CA ASP A 65 -18.69 -25.15 -0.84
C ASP A 65 -17.33 -24.47 -0.87
N GLU A 66 -16.59 -24.75 -1.95
CA GLU A 66 -15.41 -23.97 -2.31
C GLU A 66 -15.83 -22.50 -2.40
N THR A 67 -15.58 -21.73 -1.35
CA THR A 67 -15.76 -20.29 -1.36
C THR A 67 -14.83 -19.72 -2.43
N LYS A 68 -15.34 -19.56 -3.66
CA LYS A 68 -14.63 -18.91 -4.75
C LYS A 68 -14.18 -17.55 -4.25
N LYS A 69 -12.88 -17.41 -3.99
CA LYS A 69 -12.26 -16.16 -3.57
C LYS A 69 -12.70 -15.07 -4.54
N ILE A 70 -13.55 -14.17 -4.05
CA ILE A 70 -14.04 -13.04 -4.82
C ILE A 70 -12.82 -12.15 -5.07
N SER A 71 -12.37 -12.03 -6.32
CA SER A 71 -11.22 -11.22 -6.69
C SER A 71 -11.54 -9.74 -6.48
N THR A 72 -11.24 -9.22 -5.29
CA THR A 72 -11.46 -7.81 -4.91
C THR A 72 -10.53 -6.83 -5.65
N SER A 73 -9.46 -7.34 -6.27
CA SER A 73 -8.73 -6.55 -7.27
C SER A 73 -9.46 -6.71 -8.60
N GLY A 74 -10.27 -5.70 -8.97
CA GLY A 74 -10.79 -5.59 -10.34
C GLY A 74 -9.66 -5.65 -11.38
N ALA A 75 -10.01 -5.83 -12.66
CA ALA A 75 -9.05 -6.06 -13.74
C ALA A 75 -7.81 -5.17 -13.61
N ARG A 76 -6.67 -5.78 -13.26
CA ARG A 76 -5.41 -5.05 -13.05
C ARG A 76 -5.12 -4.27 -14.33
N ASN A 77 -5.02 -2.95 -14.20
CA ASN A 77 -4.78 -2.04 -15.32
C ASN A 77 -3.43 -2.37 -15.98
N ASN A 78 -3.47 -3.21 -17.01
CA ASN A 78 -2.32 -3.66 -17.80
C ASN A 78 -1.81 -2.55 -18.76
N LYS A 79 -1.63 -1.33 -18.24
CA LYS A 79 -1.15 -0.15 -18.99
C LYS A 79 0.21 -0.42 -19.64
N VAL A 80 1.09 -1.14 -18.95
CA VAL A 80 2.42 -1.52 -19.46
C VAL A 80 2.29 -2.49 -20.64
N ALA A 81 1.52 -3.57 -20.49
CA ALA A 81 1.28 -4.51 -21.58
C ALA A 81 0.58 -3.85 -22.79
N ARG A 82 -0.40 -2.97 -22.55
CA ARG A 82 -1.09 -2.21 -23.61
C ARG A 82 -0.16 -1.24 -24.34
N LYS A 83 0.78 -0.58 -23.63
CA LYS A 83 1.82 0.25 -24.25
C LYS A 83 2.77 -0.58 -25.10
N LEU A 84 3.17 -1.76 -24.63
CA LEU A 84 4.04 -2.68 -25.37
C LEU A 84 3.35 -3.20 -26.65
N ALA A 85 2.08 -3.59 -26.56
CA ALA A 85 1.28 -4.03 -27.71
C ALA A 85 1.17 -2.91 -28.78
N LYS A 86 0.86 -1.68 -28.37
CA LYS A 86 0.81 -0.52 -29.28
C LYS A 86 2.15 -0.22 -29.94
N LYS A 87 3.28 -0.34 -29.22
CA LYS A 87 4.62 -0.18 -29.79
C LYS A 87 4.94 -1.25 -30.83
N LYS A 88 4.58 -2.51 -30.56
CA LYS A 88 4.76 -3.63 -31.51
C LYS A 88 3.92 -3.45 -32.77
N ALA A 89 2.63 -3.11 -32.64
CA ALA A 89 1.74 -2.85 -33.77
C ALA A 89 2.25 -1.70 -34.67
N LYS A 90 2.75 -0.60 -34.08
CA LYS A 90 3.35 0.50 -34.84
C LYS A 90 4.64 0.11 -35.58
N LYS A 91 5.42 -0.85 -35.06
CA LYS A 91 6.60 -1.37 -35.75
C LYS A 91 6.23 -2.28 -36.92
N ALA A 92 5.18 -3.09 -36.77
CA ALA A 92 4.69 -3.98 -37.81
C ALA A 92 4.06 -3.23 -39.00
N HIS A 93 3.40 -2.09 -38.73
CA HIS A 93 2.73 -1.29 -39.77
C HIS A 93 3.66 -0.28 -40.48
N LYS A 94 4.97 -0.27 -40.17
CA LYS A 94 5.92 0.51 -40.99
C LYS A 94 6.08 -0.20 -42.33
N PRO A 95 5.77 0.42 -43.47
CA PRO A 95 6.05 -0.19 -44.75
C PRO A 95 7.55 -0.46 -44.82
N LYS A 96 7.94 -1.70 -45.11
CA LYS A 96 9.35 -2.00 -45.44
C LYS A 96 9.67 -1.12 -46.63
N SER A 97 10.58 -0.16 -46.49
CA SER A 97 11.02 0.63 -47.63
C SER A 97 11.66 -0.35 -48.60
N THR A 98 10.97 -0.69 -49.69
CA THR A 98 11.56 -1.33 -50.84
C THR A 98 12.54 -0.31 -51.44
N LYS A 99 13.78 -0.31 -50.93
CA LYS A 99 14.88 0.34 -51.62
C LYS A 99 15.01 -0.39 -52.95
N ASN A 100 14.73 0.36 -54.02
CA ASN A 100 14.72 -0.05 -55.41
C ASN A 100 15.78 -1.13 -55.71
N LEU A 101 15.33 -2.29 -56.19
CA LEU A 101 16.14 -3.14 -57.06
C LEU A 101 16.38 -2.32 -58.32
N PHE A 102 17.64 -1.91 -58.54
CA PHE A 102 18.15 -1.59 -59.85
C PHE A 102 18.58 -2.90 -60.53
#